data_AF-A0A969GJY4-F1
#
_entry.id   AF-A0A969GJY4-F1
#
_cell.length_a   1.000
_cell.length_b   1.000
_cell.length_c   1.000
_cell.angle_alpha   90.00
_cell.angle_beta   90.00
_cell.angle_gamma   90.00
#
_symmetry.space_group_name_H-M   'P 1'
#
loop_
_entity.id
_entity.type
_entity.pdbx_description
1 polymer ?
#
loop_
_entity_poly.entity_id
_entity_poly.type
_entity_poly.pdbx_seq_one_letter_code
_entity_poly.pdbx_strand_id
1 'polypeptide(L)'
;MTRSAVLAGDVGIGIERTLTQSQYLIWLGQKLHPDEPLYNMVHAFTIHGPIERLAFQQSFQMLVNKSDALRTVIHEQNGAPLQRVVADFPFAVEWIDLSSNPDPSAEFERWLEQGQLHIFDLEQRLFDSVLVKLAADHFVWHLNIHHLIADVVSFALIYRRMGEFYGLALAGNLDQAPDLPAYQDFLEADRAYVTSAAFENARQYWLSRLATPLEPTDFYGKRQVATGRPRAERLTVALGAERTARLHQVAQEKECAH
;
A
#
# COMPACT_ATOMS: atom_id res chain seq x y z
N MET A 1 40.09 0.09 -0.59
CA MET A 1 39.58 1.34 -1.21
C MET A 1 38.06 1.28 -1.14
N THR A 2 37.46 1.26 0.05
CA THR A 2 37.08 2.40 0.92
C THR A 2 36.07 3.35 0.26
N ARG A 3 34.78 3.06 0.46
CA ARG A 3 33.63 3.98 0.41
C ARG A 3 32.52 3.36 1.27
N SER A 4 31.80 4.06 2.11
CA SER A 4 32.01 5.31 2.84
C SER A 4 30.98 5.25 3.95
N ALA A 5 31.37 5.50 5.19
CA ALA A 5 30.43 5.75 6.26
C ALA A 5 29.68 7.04 5.93
N VAL A 6 28.34 6.99 5.95
CA VAL A 6 27.50 8.19 5.94
C VAL A 6 26.70 8.19 7.24
N LEU A 7 27.30 8.90 8.18
CA LEU A 7 26.69 9.89 9.09
C LEU A 7 25.48 9.43 9.91
N ALA A 8 25.78 9.00 11.13
CA ALA A 8 24.95 9.32 12.28
C ALA A 8 25.04 10.84 12.52
N GLY A 9 23.95 11.56 12.26
CA GLY A 9 23.75 12.97 12.59
C GLY A 9 22.47 13.10 13.38
N ASP A 10 22.59 13.25 14.70
CA ASP A 10 21.48 13.46 15.61
C ASP A 10 21.18 14.96 15.68
N VAL A 11 20.11 15.40 15.00
CA VAL A 11 19.58 16.77 15.09
C VAL A 11 18.05 16.70 15.05
N GLY A 12 17.41 16.42 16.19
CA GLY A 12 16.06 16.89 16.56
C GLY A 12 14.87 16.78 15.59
N ILE A 13 14.97 16.01 14.51
CA ILE A 13 14.03 15.88 13.39
C ILE A 13 14.07 14.38 13.02
N GLY A 14 12.91 13.76 12.72
CA GLY A 14 12.74 12.29 12.67
C GLY A 14 13.87 11.52 11.98
N ILE A 15 14.24 10.36 12.55
CA ILE A 15 15.36 9.51 12.12
C ILE A 15 15.21 9.16 10.62
N GLU A 16 16.12 9.67 9.79
CA GLU A 16 16.21 9.31 8.38
C GLU A 16 16.80 7.91 8.22
N ARG A 17 16.17 7.08 7.38
CA ARG A 17 16.60 5.71 7.12
C ARG A 17 16.66 5.44 5.60
N THR A 18 17.53 4.53 5.20
CA THR A 18 17.55 4.02 3.82
C THR A 18 16.29 3.21 3.53
N LEU A 19 15.89 3.13 2.27
CA LEU A 19 14.81 2.25 1.81
C LEU A 19 15.25 0.78 1.90
N THR A 20 14.29 -0.11 2.09
CA THR A 20 14.50 -1.55 1.84
C THR A 20 14.77 -1.81 0.36
N GLN A 21 15.32 -2.97 0.01
CA GLN A 21 15.58 -3.32 -1.39
C GLN A 21 14.30 -3.26 -2.24
N SER A 22 13.16 -3.73 -1.70
CA SER A 22 11.87 -3.68 -2.40
C SER A 22 11.36 -2.26 -2.59
N GLN A 23 11.42 -1.43 -1.54
CA GLN A 23 11.06 -0.01 -1.64
C GLN A 23 11.95 0.74 -2.64
N TYR A 24 13.26 0.45 -2.66
CA TYR A 24 14.20 1.07 -3.60
C TYR A 24 13.85 0.77 -5.06
N LEU A 25 13.47 -0.48 -5.38
CA LEU A 25 13.06 -0.86 -6.74
C LEU A 25 11.76 -0.16 -7.16
N ILE A 26 10.80 -0.03 -6.24
CA ILE A 26 9.56 0.73 -6.48
C ILE A 26 9.87 2.21 -6.71
N TRP A 27 10.69 2.82 -5.84
CA TRP A 27 11.11 4.21 -5.98
C TRP A 27 11.82 4.47 -7.30
N LEU A 28 12.74 3.58 -7.70
CA LEU A 28 13.45 3.68 -8.98
C LEU A 28 12.47 3.62 -10.16
N GLY A 29 11.49 2.71 -10.11
CA GLY A 29 10.43 2.64 -11.10
C GLY A 29 9.60 3.92 -11.19
N GLN A 30 9.20 4.49 -10.04
CA GLN A 30 8.47 5.77 -10.02
C GLN A 30 9.33 6.91 -10.56
N LYS A 31 10.64 6.94 -10.29
CA LYS A 31 11.57 7.94 -10.86
C LYS A 31 11.71 7.85 -12.37
N LEU A 32 11.59 6.66 -12.96
CA LEU A 32 11.61 6.47 -14.41
C LEU A 32 10.31 6.94 -15.08
N HIS A 33 9.19 6.91 -14.36
CA HIS A 33 7.87 7.31 -14.84
C HIS A 33 7.16 8.26 -13.85
N PRO A 34 7.70 9.48 -13.63
CA PRO A 34 7.26 10.36 -12.53
C PRO A 34 5.80 10.81 -12.66
N ASP A 35 5.29 10.91 -13.89
CA ASP A 35 3.93 11.38 -14.18
C ASP A 35 2.91 10.24 -14.31
N GLU A 36 3.29 9.01 -13.93
CA GLU A 36 2.43 7.83 -14.05
C GLU A 36 2.13 7.22 -12.67
N PRO A 37 0.86 6.89 -12.36
CA PRO A 37 0.43 6.36 -11.05
C PRO A 37 0.68 4.84 -10.94
N LEU A 38 1.82 4.35 -11.43
CA LEU A 38 2.10 2.91 -11.58
C LEU A 38 2.09 2.14 -10.25
N TYR A 39 2.40 2.84 -9.16
CA TYR A 39 2.55 2.25 -7.83
C TYR A 39 1.42 2.67 -6.88
N ASN A 40 0.31 3.19 -7.40
CA ASN A 40 -0.88 3.40 -6.60
C ASN A 40 -1.62 2.08 -6.37
N MET A 41 -1.93 1.81 -5.12
CA MET A 41 -2.77 0.68 -4.73
C MET A 41 -4.12 1.23 -4.30
N VAL A 42 -5.08 1.17 -5.23
CA VAL A 42 -6.44 1.69 -5.04
C VAL A 42 -7.38 0.56 -4.62
N HIS A 43 -8.06 0.76 -3.51
CA HIS A 43 -9.09 -0.14 -3.01
C HIS A 43 -10.36 0.62 -2.61
N ALA A 44 -11.52 0.00 -2.82
CA ALA A 44 -12.83 0.51 -2.43
C ALA A 44 -13.57 -0.56 -1.62
N PHE A 45 -14.07 -0.18 -0.43
CA PHE A 45 -14.80 -1.06 0.47
C PHE A 45 -16.22 -0.61 0.60
N THR A 46 -17.14 -1.44 0.13
CA THR A 46 -18.56 -1.24 0.37
C THR A 46 -18.88 -1.58 1.83
N ILE A 47 -19.50 -0.61 2.51
CA ILE A 47 -19.98 -0.75 3.88
C ILE A 47 -21.50 -0.70 3.82
N HIS A 48 -22.13 -1.80 4.26
CA HIS A 48 -23.56 -1.89 4.43
C HIS A 48 -23.90 -1.59 5.90
N GLY A 49 -24.63 -0.50 6.11
CA GLY A 49 -24.96 0.04 7.42
C GLY A 49 -24.66 1.54 7.52
N PRO A 50 -25.23 2.23 8.51
CA PRO A 50 -24.96 3.63 8.75
C PRO A 50 -23.52 3.83 9.22
N ILE A 51 -22.89 4.93 8.78
CA ILE A 51 -21.61 5.40 9.31
C ILE A 51 -21.81 6.72 10.04
N GLU A 52 -21.28 6.80 11.26
CA GLU A 52 -21.09 8.07 11.97
C GLU A 52 -19.79 8.70 11.48
N ARG A 53 -19.92 9.86 10.82
CA ARG A 53 -18.84 10.52 10.08
C ARG A 53 -17.68 10.91 11.00
N LEU A 54 -17.96 11.49 12.17
CA LEU A 54 -16.91 12.00 13.04
C LEU A 54 -16.08 10.87 13.64
N ALA A 55 -16.74 9.81 14.10
CA ALA A 55 -16.10 8.59 14.60
C ALA A 55 -15.23 7.96 13.52
N PHE A 56 -15.71 7.89 12.26
CA PHE A 56 -14.90 7.39 11.15
C PHE A 56 -13.65 8.27 10.93
N GLN A 57 -13.80 9.58 10.86
CA GLN A 57 -12.67 10.51 10.67
C GLN A 57 -11.65 10.40 11.81
N GLN A 58 -12.11 10.36 13.06
CA GLN A 58 -11.25 10.22 14.25
C GLN A 58 -10.51 8.87 14.25
N SER A 59 -11.19 7.80 13.85
CA SER A 59 -10.60 6.45 13.80
C SER A 59 -9.50 6.35 12.75
N PHE A 60 -9.72 6.95 11.57
CA PHE A 60 -8.70 6.97 10.54
C PHE A 60 -7.50 7.84 10.94
N GLN A 61 -7.74 8.99 11.58
CA GLN A 61 -6.64 9.80 12.13
C GLN A 61 -5.87 9.03 13.21
N MET A 62 -6.55 8.29 14.08
CA MET A 62 -5.90 7.43 15.07
C MET A 62 -5.05 6.34 14.41
N LEU A 63 -5.55 5.72 13.33
CA LEU A 63 -4.80 4.76 12.52
C LEU A 63 -3.52 5.38 11.95
N VAL A 64 -3.61 6.57 11.35
CA VAL A 64 -2.45 7.32 10.85
C VAL A 64 -1.46 7.62 11.98
N ASN A 65 -1.94 8.06 13.14
CA ASN A 65 -1.08 8.38 14.29
C ASN A 65 -0.31 7.14 14.78
N LYS A 66 -1.00 5.99 14.89
CA LYS A 66 -0.43 4.72 15.38
C LYS A 66 0.46 4.01 14.35
N SER A 67 0.37 4.34 13.06
CA SER A 67 1.20 3.74 12.01
C SER A 67 2.32 4.67 11.58
N ASP A 68 3.57 4.28 11.83
CA ASP A 68 4.74 4.99 11.30
C ASP A 68 4.87 4.86 9.77
N ALA A 69 4.47 3.72 9.20
CA ALA A 69 4.40 3.50 7.75
C ALA A 69 3.48 4.50 7.04
N LEU A 70 2.25 4.73 7.55
CA LEU A 70 1.32 5.70 6.95
C LEU A 70 1.84 7.15 7.05
N ARG A 71 2.71 7.44 8.03
CA ARG A 71 3.34 8.77 8.21
C ARG A 71 4.72 8.87 7.57
N THR A 72 5.13 7.86 6.80
CA THR A 72 6.43 7.84 6.13
C THR A 72 6.34 8.63 4.83
N VAL A 73 7.35 9.48 4.60
CA VAL A 73 7.58 10.18 3.33
C VAL A 73 8.97 9.85 2.81
N ILE A 74 9.12 9.86 1.48
CA ILE A 74 10.38 9.57 0.80
C ILE A 74 10.90 10.86 0.17
N HIS A 75 12.14 11.20 0.49
CA HIS A 75 12.83 12.35 -0.08
C HIS A 75 14.20 11.90 -0.60
N GLU A 76 14.85 12.79 -1.36
CA GLU A 76 16.16 12.51 -1.94
C GLU A 76 17.23 13.41 -1.32
N GLN A 77 18.34 12.82 -0.90
CA GLN A 77 19.50 13.53 -0.39
C GLN A 77 20.75 13.03 -1.12
N ASN A 78 21.47 13.92 -1.79
CA ASN A 78 22.68 13.60 -2.55
C ASN A 78 22.50 12.45 -3.59
N GLY A 79 21.34 12.37 -4.22
CA GLY A 79 21.02 11.31 -5.20
C GLY A 79 20.57 9.98 -4.59
N ALA A 80 20.45 9.88 -3.26
CA ALA A 80 19.99 8.69 -2.57
C ALA A 80 18.60 8.89 -1.97
N PRO A 81 17.66 7.93 -2.13
CA PRO A 81 16.37 8.00 -1.47
C PRO A 81 16.50 7.68 0.02
N LEU A 82 15.84 8.49 0.84
CA LEU A 82 15.72 8.33 2.28
C LEU A 82 14.25 8.38 2.67
N GLN A 83 13.89 7.56 3.67
CA GLN A 83 12.57 7.58 4.29
C GLN A 83 12.65 8.26 5.66
N ARG A 84 11.66 9.08 5.97
CA ARG A 84 11.49 9.68 7.31
C ARG A 84 10.05 9.59 7.75
N VAL A 85 9.86 9.36 9.05
CA VAL A 85 8.54 9.34 9.67
C VAL A 85 8.21 10.75 10.16
N VAL A 86 7.09 11.30 9.67
CA VAL A 86 6.60 12.62 10.09
C VAL A 86 5.80 12.45 11.39
N ALA A 87 6.19 13.18 12.44
CA ALA A 87 5.61 13.00 13.78
C ALA A 87 4.14 13.42 13.86
N ASP A 88 3.83 14.63 13.36
CA ASP A 88 2.46 15.15 13.28
C ASP A 88 1.96 15.07 11.84
N PHE A 89 0.93 14.26 11.61
CA PHE A 89 0.41 13.97 10.29
C PHE A 89 -1.12 14.14 10.25
N PRO A 90 -1.62 15.38 10.34
CA PRO A 90 -3.05 15.64 10.31
C PRO A 90 -3.61 15.29 8.94
N PHE A 91 -4.66 14.48 8.95
CA PHE A 91 -5.38 14.07 7.76
C PHE A 91 -6.87 13.93 8.07
N ALA A 92 -7.68 14.74 7.39
CA ALA A 92 -9.13 14.59 7.43
C ALA A 92 -9.58 13.74 6.24
N VAL A 93 -10.22 12.60 6.52
CA VAL A 93 -10.87 11.80 5.47
C VAL A 93 -11.91 12.67 4.77
N GLU A 94 -11.77 12.77 3.45
CA GLU A 94 -12.70 13.51 2.60
C GLU A 94 -14.09 12.84 2.67
N TRP A 95 -15.14 13.64 2.69
CA TRP A 95 -16.51 13.16 2.71
C TRP A 95 -17.25 13.62 1.47
N ILE A 96 -17.76 12.66 0.70
CA ILE A 96 -18.57 12.93 -0.50
C ILE A 96 -19.96 12.36 -0.26
N ASP A 97 -20.99 13.20 -0.30
CA ASP A 97 -22.39 12.74 -0.24
C ASP A 97 -22.97 12.69 -1.66
N LEU A 98 -23.11 11.48 -2.19
CA LEU A 98 -23.76 11.23 -3.48
C LEU A 98 -25.20 10.75 -3.32
N SER A 99 -25.72 10.62 -2.09
CA SER A 99 -27.03 10.00 -1.82
C SER A 99 -28.23 10.78 -2.37
N SER A 100 -28.02 12.03 -2.78
CA SER A 100 -29.04 12.86 -3.44
C SER A 100 -28.94 12.83 -4.97
N ASN A 101 -27.96 12.12 -5.55
CA ASN A 101 -27.88 11.96 -7.00
C ASN A 101 -28.96 10.99 -7.52
N PRO A 102 -29.45 11.17 -8.77
CA PRO A 102 -30.40 10.24 -9.38
C PRO A 102 -29.86 8.81 -9.52
N ASP A 103 -28.54 8.67 -9.72
CA ASP A 103 -27.83 7.39 -9.77
C ASP A 103 -26.49 7.52 -9.01
N PRO A 104 -26.50 7.33 -7.66
CA PRO A 104 -25.30 7.47 -6.84
C PRO A 104 -24.18 6.51 -7.24
N SER A 105 -24.52 5.30 -7.70
CA SER A 105 -23.55 4.28 -8.09
C SER A 105 -22.81 4.67 -9.36
N ALA A 106 -23.52 5.10 -10.40
CA ALA A 106 -22.88 5.54 -11.65
C ALA A 106 -22.04 6.82 -11.48
N GLU A 107 -22.43 7.73 -10.57
CA GLU A 107 -21.62 8.88 -10.21
C GLU A 107 -20.33 8.45 -9.49
N PHE A 108 -20.42 7.49 -8.56
CA PHE A 108 -19.25 6.94 -7.89
C PHE A 108 -18.28 6.24 -8.86
N GLU A 109 -18.77 5.49 -9.84
CA GLU A 109 -17.93 4.88 -10.87
C GLU A 109 -17.18 5.93 -11.70
N ARG A 110 -17.86 7.00 -12.13
CA ARG A 110 -17.20 8.14 -12.82
C ARG A 110 -16.15 8.83 -11.96
N TRP A 111 -16.42 8.96 -10.66
CA TRP A 111 -15.45 9.51 -9.72
C TRP A 111 -14.21 8.62 -9.59
N LEU A 112 -14.38 7.29 -9.52
CA LEU A 112 -13.27 6.34 -9.49
C LEU A 112 -12.41 6.43 -10.75
N GLU A 113 -13.02 6.54 -11.93
CA GLU A 113 -12.29 6.69 -13.20
C GLU A 113 -11.40 7.94 -13.22
N GLN A 114 -11.83 9.03 -12.59
CA GLN A 114 -11.04 10.25 -12.45
C GLN A 114 -9.92 10.11 -11.41
N GLY A 115 -10.18 9.41 -10.30
CA GLY A 115 -9.24 9.23 -9.19
C GLY A 115 -8.01 8.38 -9.53
N GLN A 116 -8.08 7.51 -10.55
CA GLN A 116 -6.96 6.63 -10.95
C GLN A 116 -5.72 7.37 -11.46
N LEU A 117 -5.82 8.68 -11.74
CA LEU A 117 -4.72 9.50 -12.25
C LEU A 117 -3.95 10.27 -11.18
N HIS A 118 -4.22 10.02 -9.89
CA HIS A 118 -3.56 10.74 -8.81
C HIS A 118 -2.05 10.44 -8.73
N ILE A 119 -1.21 11.47 -8.83
CA ILE A 119 0.23 11.35 -8.62
C ILE A 119 0.56 11.85 -7.21
N PHE A 120 1.11 10.97 -6.38
CA PHE A 120 1.53 11.34 -5.03
C PHE A 120 2.84 12.13 -5.05
N ASP A 121 2.88 13.23 -4.29
CA ASP A 121 4.14 13.85 -3.89
C ASP A 121 4.77 13.02 -2.77
N LEU A 122 5.85 12.31 -3.10
CA LEU A 122 6.51 11.37 -2.20
C LEU A 122 7.05 12.04 -0.93
N GLU A 123 7.32 13.35 -0.97
CA GLU A 123 7.87 14.12 0.16
C GLU A 123 6.79 14.62 1.13
N GLN A 124 5.52 14.59 0.71
CA GLN A 124 4.39 15.11 1.48
C GLN A 124 3.50 14.02 2.06
N ARG A 125 2.93 13.16 1.20
CA ARG A 125 1.95 12.15 1.61
C ARG A 125 1.83 11.06 0.56
N LEU A 126 1.82 9.82 1.04
CA LEU A 126 1.79 8.61 0.21
C LEU A 126 0.46 7.85 0.28
N PHE A 127 -0.60 8.51 0.74
CA PHE A 127 -1.95 7.96 0.74
C PHE A 127 -3.01 9.03 0.56
N ASP A 128 -4.20 8.60 0.19
CA ASP A 128 -5.42 9.39 0.19
C ASP A 128 -6.62 8.52 0.58
N SER A 129 -7.62 9.14 1.20
CA SER A 129 -8.78 8.42 1.74
C SER A 129 -10.04 9.25 1.69
N VAL A 130 -11.11 8.65 1.16
CA VAL A 130 -12.39 9.28 0.91
C VAL A 130 -13.50 8.35 1.37
N LEU A 131 -14.45 8.89 2.12
CA LEU A 131 -15.67 8.20 2.50
C LEU A 131 -16.84 8.76 1.69
N VAL A 132 -17.41 7.90 0.86
CA VAL A 132 -18.51 8.24 -0.05
C VAL A 132 -19.81 7.68 0.52
N LYS A 133 -20.82 8.53 0.66
CA LYS A 133 -22.17 8.13 1.05
C LYS A 133 -23.03 7.95 -0.20
N LEU A 134 -23.53 6.73 -0.42
CA LEU A 134 -24.43 6.40 -1.52
C LEU A 134 -25.89 6.36 -1.07
N ALA A 135 -26.15 5.95 0.18
CA ALA A 135 -27.47 6.00 0.82
C ALA A 135 -27.31 6.14 2.36
N ALA A 136 -28.41 6.11 3.12
CA ALA A 136 -28.37 6.20 4.58
C ALA A 136 -27.61 5.04 5.25
N ASP A 137 -27.62 3.86 4.61
CA ASP A 137 -27.03 2.60 5.07
C ASP A 137 -26.09 1.99 4.01
N HIS A 138 -25.57 2.83 3.10
CA HIS A 138 -24.69 2.37 2.04
C HIS A 138 -23.58 3.39 1.81
N PHE A 139 -22.37 2.97 2.15
CA PHE A 139 -21.15 3.78 2.03
C PHE A 139 -20.09 3.03 1.26
N VAL A 140 -19.16 3.77 0.66
CA VAL A 140 -17.94 3.24 0.11
C VAL A 140 -16.75 3.98 0.71
N TRP A 141 -15.84 3.23 1.34
CA TRP A 141 -14.55 3.78 1.75
C TRP A 141 -13.52 3.51 0.67
N HIS A 142 -13.08 4.57 0.02
CA HIS A 142 -11.99 4.55 -0.94
C HIS A 142 -10.67 4.87 -0.23
N LEU A 143 -9.67 4.02 -0.44
CA LEU A 143 -8.32 4.15 0.10
C LEU A 143 -7.32 3.93 -1.03
N ASN A 144 -6.53 4.95 -1.33
CA ASN A 144 -5.43 4.89 -2.29
C ASN A 144 -4.12 5.06 -1.54
N ILE A 145 -3.22 4.07 -1.63
CA ILE A 145 -1.92 4.12 -0.96
C ILE A 145 -0.82 3.85 -1.98
N HIS A 146 0.25 4.63 -1.94
CA HIS A 146 1.44 4.34 -2.73
C HIS A 146 2.13 3.08 -2.18
N HIS A 147 2.54 2.19 -3.08
CA HIS A 147 3.17 0.90 -2.79
C HIS A 147 4.50 0.99 -2.00
N LEU A 148 5.01 2.21 -1.76
CA LEU A 148 6.22 2.44 -0.96
C LEU A 148 5.96 2.24 0.55
N ILE A 149 4.71 2.39 1.00
CA ILE A 149 4.36 2.35 2.43
C ILE A 149 3.32 1.29 2.78
N ALA A 150 2.87 0.50 1.80
CA ALA A 150 1.93 -0.59 2.03
C ALA A 150 2.09 -1.69 0.98
N ASP A 151 1.58 -2.87 1.33
CA ASP A 151 1.36 -4.01 0.44
C ASP A 151 -0.03 -4.62 0.69
N VAL A 152 -0.32 -5.75 0.05
CA VAL A 152 -1.63 -6.44 0.18
C VAL A 152 -1.90 -6.89 1.62
N VAL A 153 -0.88 -7.27 2.38
CA VAL A 153 -1.03 -7.68 3.79
C VAL A 153 -1.34 -6.46 4.66
N SER A 154 -0.69 -5.33 4.38
CA SER A 154 -0.89 -4.05 5.06
C SER A 154 -2.34 -3.60 4.96
N PHE A 155 -2.99 -3.77 3.80
CA PHE A 155 -4.41 -3.46 3.64
C PHE A 155 -5.31 -4.27 4.56
N ALA A 156 -5.10 -5.59 4.67
CA ALA A 156 -5.88 -6.42 5.59
C ALA A 156 -5.74 -5.95 7.05
N LEU A 157 -4.53 -5.54 7.45
CA LEU A 157 -4.28 -4.98 8.77
C LEU A 157 -4.98 -3.62 8.95
N ILE A 158 -4.87 -2.73 7.97
CA ILE A 158 -5.53 -1.41 7.96
C ILE A 158 -7.04 -1.57 8.16
N TYR A 159 -7.71 -2.46 7.42
CA TYR A 159 -9.16 -2.64 7.54
C TYR A 159 -9.56 -3.19 8.89
N ARG A 160 -8.82 -4.18 9.39
CA ARG A 160 -9.06 -4.75 10.71
C ARG A 160 -8.95 -3.69 11.81
N ARG A 161 -7.89 -2.88 11.78
CA ARG A 161 -7.65 -1.83 12.77
C ARG A 161 -8.63 -0.67 12.63
N MET A 162 -9.00 -0.32 11.41
CA MET A 162 -10.02 0.69 11.16
C MET A 162 -11.36 0.29 11.78
N GLY A 163 -11.79 -0.96 11.63
CA GLY A 163 -13.02 -1.47 12.24
C GLY A 163 -12.99 -1.46 13.77
N GLU A 164 -11.85 -1.86 14.36
CA GLU A 164 -11.63 -1.82 15.81
C GLU A 164 -11.66 -0.39 16.36
N PHE A 165 -10.92 0.52 15.72
CA PHE A 165 -10.81 1.92 16.15
C PHE A 165 -12.15 2.63 15.97
N TYR A 166 -12.89 2.33 14.91
CA TYR A 166 -14.25 2.82 14.71
C TYR A 166 -15.21 2.37 15.82
N GLY A 167 -15.15 1.11 16.23
CA GLY A 167 -15.91 0.62 17.38
C GLY A 167 -15.57 1.37 18.68
N LEU A 168 -14.28 1.64 18.93
CA LEU A 168 -13.84 2.41 20.08
C LEU A 168 -14.28 3.88 20.02
N ALA A 169 -14.21 4.52 18.85
CA ALA A 169 -14.65 5.89 18.65
C ALA A 169 -16.16 6.05 18.90
N LEU A 170 -16.98 5.12 18.41
CA LEU A 170 -18.42 5.09 18.69
C LEU A 170 -18.72 4.93 20.18
N ALA A 171 -17.88 4.19 20.91
CA ALA A 171 -17.99 4.01 22.36
C ALA A 171 -17.39 5.16 23.18
N GLY A 172 -16.77 6.15 22.54
CA GLY A 172 -16.07 7.25 23.22
C GLY A 172 -14.75 6.84 23.90
N ASN A 173 -14.16 5.71 23.50
CA ASN A 173 -12.98 5.09 24.13
C ASN A 173 -11.80 4.97 23.14
N LEU A 174 -11.67 5.91 22.19
CA LEU A 174 -10.64 5.85 21.15
C LEU A 174 -9.20 5.94 21.71
N ASP A 175 -9.04 6.49 22.91
CA ASP A 175 -7.79 6.51 23.68
C ASP A 175 -7.28 5.10 24.03
N GLN A 176 -8.16 4.09 24.02
CA GLN A 176 -7.80 2.68 24.25
C GLN A 176 -7.34 1.95 22.97
N ALA A 177 -7.20 2.66 21.84
CA ALA A 177 -6.75 2.07 20.59
C ALA A 177 -5.36 1.42 20.77
N PRO A 178 -5.22 0.10 20.47
CA PRO A 178 -3.94 -0.59 20.64
C PRO A 178 -2.86 -0.01 19.74
N ASP A 179 -1.62 -0.13 20.20
CA ASP A 179 -0.45 0.20 19.38
C ASP A 179 -0.30 -0.77 18.21
N LEU A 180 0.28 -0.26 17.12
CA LEU A 180 0.67 -1.06 15.97
C LEU A 180 2.17 -1.34 16.04
N PRO A 181 2.62 -2.53 15.61
CA PRO A 181 4.04 -2.77 15.41
C PRO A 181 4.64 -1.71 14.48
N ALA A 182 5.77 -1.14 14.87
CA ALA A 182 6.43 -0.11 14.07
C ALA A 182 7.08 -0.77 12.85
N TYR A 183 6.89 -0.19 11.67
CA TYR A 183 7.64 -0.58 10.47
C TYR A 183 9.15 -0.36 10.66
N GLN A 184 9.54 0.60 11.49
CA GLN A 184 10.94 0.79 11.88
C GLN A 184 11.58 -0.44 12.54
N ASP A 185 10.83 -1.24 13.29
CA ASP A 185 11.35 -2.48 13.88
C ASP A 185 11.69 -3.50 12.78
N PHE A 186 10.86 -3.55 11.73
CA PHE A 186 11.14 -4.36 10.54
C PHE A 186 12.37 -3.87 9.79
N LEU A 187 12.59 -2.56 9.65
CA LEU A 187 13.80 -2.02 9.00
C LEU A 187 15.09 -2.43 9.73
N GLU A 188 15.06 -2.54 11.05
CA GLU A 188 16.19 -3.01 11.85
C GLU A 188 16.46 -4.49 11.63
N ALA A 189 15.39 -5.31 11.61
CA ALA A 189 15.48 -6.72 11.30
C ALA A 189 15.98 -6.99 9.86
N ASP A 190 15.51 -6.22 8.87
CA ASP A 190 15.93 -6.32 7.46
C ASP A 190 17.42 -5.99 7.32
N ARG A 191 17.88 -4.91 7.96
CA ARG A 191 19.31 -4.54 7.96
C ARG A 191 20.18 -5.62 8.59
N ALA A 192 19.74 -6.18 9.72
CA ALA A 192 20.45 -7.29 10.36
C ALA A 192 20.50 -8.52 9.45
N TYR A 193 19.39 -8.85 8.78
CA TYR A 193 19.29 -9.97 7.84
C TYR A 193 20.25 -9.82 6.65
N VAL A 194 20.29 -8.66 5.99
CA VAL A 194 21.15 -8.41 4.81
C VAL A 194 22.64 -8.57 5.11
N THR A 195 23.06 -8.37 6.37
CA THR A 195 24.46 -8.58 6.81
C THR A 195 24.75 -9.98 7.36
N SER A 196 23.75 -10.87 7.39
CA SER A 196 23.85 -12.19 8.00
C SER A 196 24.45 -13.26 7.08
N ALA A 197 24.98 -14.33 7.67
CA ALA A 197 25.41 -15.51 6.93
C ALA A 197 24.26 -16.20 6.18
N ALA A 198 23.03 -16.13 6.70
CA ALA A 198 21.86 -16.69 6.05
C ALA A 198 21.56 -15.98 4.72
N PHE A 199 21.70 -14.66 4.69
CA PHE A 199 21.57 -13.88 3.46
C PHE A 199 22.64 -14.26 2.43
N GLU A 200 23.91 -14.35 2.85
CA GLU A 200 24.99 -14.74 1.92
C GLU A 200 24.78 -16.16 1.37
N ASN A 201 24.33 -17.10 2.20
CA ASN A 201 23.99 -18.45 1.74
C ASN A 201 22.85 -18.45 0.70
N ALA A 202 21.79 -17.68 0.95
CA ALA A 202 20.69 -17.52 0.00
C ALA A 202 21.15 -16.85 -1.30
N ARG A 203 22.00 -15.84 -1.20
CA ARG A 203 22.59 -15.14 -2.34
C ARG A 203 23.42 -16.09 -3.21
N GLN A 204 24.32 -16.87 -2.61
CA GLN A 204 25.14 -17.86 -3.33
C GLN A 204 24.28 -18.93 -3.99
N TYR A 205 23.25 -19.41 -3.29
CA TYR A 205 22.28 -20.35 -3.84
C TYR A 205 21.62 -19.79 -5.11
N TRP A 206 21.07 -18.56 -5.06
CA TRP A 206 20.38 -17.97 -6.20
C TRP A 206 21.33 -17.64 -7.36
N LEU A 207 22.54 -17.16 -7.09
CA LEU A 207 23.55 -16.93 -8.12
C LEU A 207 23.95 -18.23 -8.83
N SER A 208 24.07 -19.34 -8.09
CA SER A 208 24.34 -20.66 -8.67
C SER A 208 23.15 -21.17 -9.51
N ARG A 209 21.93 -21.03 -8.99
CA ARG A 209 20.71 -21.45 -9.69
C ARG A 209 20.43 -20.67 -10.98
N LEU A 210 20.79 -19.40 -11.01
CA LEU A 210 20.58 -18.48 -12.13
C LEU A 210 21.87 -18.22 -12.94
N ALA A 211 22.90 -19.07 -12.77
CA ALA A 211 24.18 -18.92 -13.46
C ALA A 211 24.03 -19.08 -14.99
N THR A 212 23.05 -19.86 -15.43
CA THR A 212 22.69 -19.99 -16.84
C THR A 212 21.65 -18.92 -17.18
N PRO A 213 21.89 -18.09 -18.23
CA PRO A 213 20.89 -17.14 -18.70
C PRO A 213 19.58 -17.85 -19.01
N LEU A 214 18.50 -17.35 -18.42
CA LEU A 214 17.16 -17.76 -18.78
C LEU A 214 16.70 -16.88 -19.93
N GLU A 215 16.28 -17.49 -21.03
CA GLU A 215 15.55 -16.78 -22.06
C GLU A 215 14.24 -16.25 -21.45
N PRO A 216 13.94 -14.94 -21.54
CA PRO A 216 12.67 -14.41 -21.06
C PRO A 216 11.51 -15.17 -21.70
N THR A 217 10.65 -15.76 -20.88
CA THR A 217 9.47 -16.46 -21.39
C THR A 217 8.54 -15.48 -22.09
N ASP A 218 8.18 -15.76 -23.34
CA ASP A 218 7.14 -15.01 -24.04
C ASP A 218 5.79 -15.23 -23.37
N PHE A 219 5.28 -14.21 -22.67
CA PHE A 219 3.92 -14.24 -22.15
C PHE A 219 2.93 -14.15 -23.34
N TYR A 220 2.22 -15.23 -23.63
CA TYR A 220 1.29 -15.37 -24.76
C TYR A 220 1.84 -14.89 -26.13
N GLY A 221 3.03 -15.38 -26.49
CA GLY A 221 3.37 -15.62 -27.90
C GLY A 221 3.95 -14.48 -28.73
N LYS A 222 4.14 -13.25 -28.19
CA LYS A 222 5.02 -12.24 -28.83
C LYS A 222 5.62 -11.27 -27.79
N ARG A 223 6.94 -11.13 -27.81
CA ARG A 223 7.66 -10.07 -27.10
C ARG A 223 7.22 -8.69 -27.62
N GLN A 224 6.42 -7.97 -26.83
CA GLN A 224 6.16 -6.56 -27.13
C GLN A 224 7.36 -5.73 -26.67
N VAL A 225 8.01 -5.06 -27.62
CA VAL A 225 8.95 -3.99 -27.30
C VAL A 225 8.10 -2.77 -26.94
N ALA A 226 8.08 -2.40 -25.66
CA ALA A 226 7.33 -1.24 -25.20
C ALA A 226 7.81 0.01 -25.96
N THR A 227 6.95 0.54 -26.82
CA THR A 227 7.18 1.76 -27.60
C THR A 227 6.11 2.77 -27.21
N GLY A 228 6.27 3.40 -26.05
CA GLY A 228 5.34 4.42 -25.55
C GLY A 228 5.02 4.28 -24.06
N ARG A 229 4.05 5.07 -23.59
CA ARG A 229 3.56 5.00 -22.21
C ARG A 229 2.86 3.65 -21.96
N PRO A 230 3.16 2.95 -20.86
CA PRO A 230 2.46 1.73 -20.51
C PRO A 230 0.98 2.04 -20.27
N ARG A 231 0.09 1.25 -20.88
CA ARG A 231 -1.34 1.26 -20.59
C ARG A 231 -1.68 -0.03 -19.86
N ALA A 232 -2.09 0.09 -18.61
CA ALA A 232 -2.63 -1.02 -17.84
C ALA A 232 -4.16 -0.99 -17.92
N GLU A 233 -4.78 -2.14 -18.17
CA GLU A 233 -6.22 -2.33 -18.10
C GLU A 233 -6.51 -3.49 -17.16
N ARG A 234 -7.43 -3.30 -16.22
CA ARG A 234 -7.84 -4.34 -15.27
C ARG A 234 -9.08 -5.03 -15.81
N LEU A 235 -8.93 -6.31 -16.18
CA LEU A 235 -10.05 -7.20 -16.50
C LEU A 235 -10.40 -8.04 -15.28
N THR A 236 -11.60 -7.83 -14.73
CA THR A 236 -12.11 -8.60 -13.59
C THR A 236 -13.00 -9.73 -14.09
N VAL A 237 -12.69 -10.97 -13.70
CA VAL A 237 -13.50 -12.14 -14.05
C VAL A 237 -13.98 -12.81 -12.78
N ALA A 238 -15.30 -12.80 -12.54
CA ALA A 238 -15.91 -13.55 -11.46
C ALA A 238 -15.99 -15.04 -11.84
N LEU A 239 -15.29 -15.89 -11.10
CA LEU A 239 -15.32 -17.34 -11.33
C LEU A 239 -16.65 -17.97 -10.91
N GLY A 240 -17.37 -17.36 -9.97
CA GLY A 240 -18.63 -17.88 -9.42
C GLY A 240 -18.41 -19.06 -8.46
N ALA A 241 -19.40 -19.30 -7.60
CA ALA A 241 -19.29 -20.28 -6.52
C ALA A 241 -18.95 -21.71 -7.02
N GLU A 242 -19.54 -22.14 -8.13
CA GLU A 242 -19.33 -23.47 -8.69
C GLU A 242 -17.87 -23.69 -9.13
N ARG A 243 -17.30 -22.77 -9.92
CA ARG A 243 -15.92 -22.90 -10.40
C ARG A 243 -14.92 -22.78 -9.25
N THR A 244 -15.19 -21.87 -8.31
CA THR A 244 -14.37 -21.74 -7.09
C THR A 244 -14.38 -23.02 -6.27
N ALA A 245 -15.55 -23.63 -6.04
CA ALA A 245 -15.66 -24.90 -5.32
C ALA A 245 -14.90 -26.04 -6.03
N ARG A 246 -15.00 -26.11 -7.36
CA ARG A 246 -14.26 -27.10 -8.14
C ARG A 246 -12.75 -26.91 -8.07
N LEU A 247 -12.25 -25.67 -8.05
CA LEU A 247 -10.83 -25.39 -7.86
C LEU A 247 -10.35 -25.86 -6.48
N HIS A 248 -11.13 -25.62 -5.42
CA HIS A 248 -10.81 -26.12 -4.08
C HIS A 248 -10.77 -27.65 -4.03
N GLN A 249 -11.72 -28.33 -4.67
CA GLN A 249 -11.72 -29.78 -4.75
C GLN A 249 -10.45 -30.31 -5.46
N VAL A 250 -10.08 -29.75 -6.60
CA VAL A 250 -8.87 -30.16 -7.33
C VAL A 250 -7.59 -29.92 -6.50
N ALA A 251 -7.52 -28.82 -5.75
CA ALA A 251 -6.38 -28.54 -4.89
C ALA A 251 -6.24 -29.60 -3.78
N GLN A 252 -7.37 -29.99 -3.15
CA GLN A 252 -7.42 -31.04 -2.13
C GLN A 252 -7.03 -32.41 -2.70
N GLU A 253 -7.50 -32.75 -3.90
CA GLU A 253 -7.20 -34.03 -4.56
C GLU A 253 -5.72 -34.17 -4.96
N LYS A 254 -5.03 -33.06 -5.20
CA LYS A 254 -3.65 -33.07 -5.72
C LYS A 254 -2.59 -32.76 -4.66
N GLU A 255 -2.95 -32.69 -3.38
CA GLU A 255 -2.05 -32.28 -2.28
C GLU A 255 -1.30 -30.97 -2.58
N CYS A 256 -1.88 -30.12 -3.42
CA CYS A 256 -1.30 -28.82 -3.75
C CYS A 256 -1.69 -27.85 -2.62
N ALA A 257 -0.71 -27.09 -2.13
CA ALA A 257 -0.82 -26.31 -0.90
C ALA A 257 -2.12 -25.50 -0.76
N HIS A 258 -2.68 -25.52 0.46
CA HIS A 258 -3.75 -24.65 0.94
C HIS A 258 -3.32 -23.19 1.01
#